data_AF-A0AAU3WMH6-F1
#
_entry.id   AF-A0AAU3WMH6-F1
#
_cell.length_a   1.000
_cell.length_b   1.000
_cell.length_c   1.000
_cell.angle_alpha   90.00
_cell.angle_beta   90.00
_cell.angle_gamma   90.00
#
_symmetry.space_group_name_H-M   'P 1'
#
loop_
_entity.id
_entity.type
_entity.pdbx_description
1 polymer ?
#
loop_
_entity_poly.entity_id
_entity_poly.type
_entity_poly.pdbx_seq_one_letter_code
_entity_poly.pdbx_strand_id
1 'polypeptide(L)'
;MTRLELVTEAVRAVLEELTRTAPEVLNEMVTAEWGERYGRPVRVSSQPSHPIARLTRVGADARELLEQVRARSPGRDTGRRVEALRQIMVQQFLVDARGRLRPRAPRDGLAPPKVRIESPYELEARWVRRGNTRWTGYLAHVTETCDESGTNVITDVATMVSAADSQALPGIHARLQHRRLLPSSTRPAGWPSWTRCG
;
A
#
# COMPACT_ATOMS: atom_id res chain seq x y z
N MET A 1 5.36 -3.25 6.97
CA MET A 1 6.36 -2.26 7.45
C MET A 1 5.86 -1.66 8.75
N THR A 2 6.74 -1.25 9.66
CA THR A 2 6.34 -0.41 10.79
C THR A 2 5.94 1.00 10.31
N ARG A 3 5.26 1.78 11.15
CA ARG A 3 4.90 3.17 10.81
C ARG A 3 6.13 4.03 10.48
N LEU A 4 7.20 3.87 11.25
CA LEU A 4 8.46 4.58 11.01
C LEU A 4 9.05 4.20 9.66
N GLU A 5 9.11 2.90 9.34
CA GLU A 5 9.61 2.42 8.07
C GLU A 5 8.78 2.93 6.89
N LEU A 6 7.45 2.88 6.99
CA LEU A 6 6.55 3.35 5.95
C LEU A 6 6.77 4.83 5.62
N VAL A 7 6.81 5.70 6.62
CA VAL A 7 6.97 7.15 6.39
C VAL A 7 8.39 7.45 5.90
N THR A 8 9.41 6.79 6.45
CA THR A 8 10.81 6.97 6.01
C THR A 8 10.97 6.56 4.55
N GLU A 9 10.42 5.40 4.17
CA GLU A 9 10.47 4.92 2.79
C GLU A 9 9.65 5.79 1.85
N ALA A 10 8.53 6.36 2.31
CA ALA A 10 7.73 7.30 1.52
C ALA A 10 8.48 8.61 1.23
N VAL A 11 9.20 9.16 2.22
CA VAL A 11 10.08 10.33 2.00
C VAL A 11 11.17 9.99 0.98
N ARG A 12 11.86 8.86 1.16
CA ARG A 12 12.86 8.38 0.20
C ARG A 12 12.29 8.25 -1.21
N ALA A 13 11.12 7.63 -1.36
CA ALA A 13 10.49 7.42 -2.67
C ALA A 13 10.17 8.75 -3.37
N VAL A 14 9.79 9.79 -2.62
CA VAL A 14 9.60 11.14 -3.17
C VAL A 14 10.93 11.74 -3.62
N LEU A 15 11.98 11.64 -2.81
CA LEU A 15 13.30 12.15 -3.19
C LEU A 15 13.82 11.48 -4.47
N GLU A 16 13.63 10.17 -4.62
CA GLU A 16 14.01 9.42 -5.82
C GLU A 16 13.18 9.79 -7.07
N GLU A 17 11.89 10.11 -6.90
CA GLU A 17 11.05 10.60 -7.98
C GLU A 17 11.47 12.01 -8.40
N LEU A 18 11.65 12.92 -7.43
CA LEU A 18 12.03 14.31 -7.69
C LEU A 18 13.44 14.43 -8.28
N THR A 19 14.39 13.61 -7.83
CA THR A 19 15.75 13.58 -8.42
C THR A 19 15.71 13.30 -9.93
N ARG A 20 14.74 12.51 -10.40
CA ARG A 20 14.60 12.16 -11.82
C ARG A 20 13.74 13.14 -12.61
N THR A 21 12.77 13.80 -11.98
CA THR A 21 11.71 14.54 -12.68
C THR A 21 11.79 16.05 -12.49
N ALA A 22 12.26 16.51 -11.33
CA ALA A 22 12.34 17.93 -10.96
C ALA A 22 13.44 18.13 -9.89
N PRO A 23 14.73 17.84 -10.21
CA PRO A 23 15.82 17.90 -9.24
C PRO A 23 16.00 19.29 -8.63
N GLU A 24 15.62 20.34 -9.35
CA GLU A 24 15.64 21.73 -8.87
C GLU A 24 14.76 21.96 -7.63
N VAL A 25 13.72 21.13 -7.42
CA VAL A 25 12.88 21.20 -6.23
C VAL A 25 13.67 20.83 -4.96
N LEU A 26 14.68 19.96 -5.10
CA LEU A 26 15.50 19.45 -4.01
C LEU A 26 16.69 20.36 -3.64
N ASN A 27 16.97 21.38 -4.47
CA ASN A 27 18.05 22.33 -4.21
C ASN A 27 17.87 22.98 -2.83
N GLU A 28 18.99 23.13 -2.11
CA GLU A 28 19.09 23.72 -0.77
C GLU A 28 18.50 22.87 0.37
N MET A 29 17.60 21.92 0.08
CA MET A 29 16.94 21.09 1.09
C MET A 29 17.71 19.80 1.40
N VAL A 30 18.26 19.12 0.37
CA VAL A 30 18.95 17.83 0.57
C VAL A 30 20.36 18.06 1.09
N THR A 31 20.50 18.03 2.42
CA THR A 31 21.79 18.10 3.11
C THR A 31 22.45 16.72 3.25
N ALA A 32 23.70 16.67 3.74
CA ALA A 32 24.36 15.40 4.07
C ALA A 32 23.54 14.54 5.06
N GLU A 33 22.86 15.18 6.03
CA GLU A 33 21.99 14.50 6.98
C GLU A 33 20.76 13.85 6.32
N TRP A 34 20.25 14.43 5.24
CA TRP A 34 19.21 13.80 4.43
C TRP A 34 19.74 12.56 3.70
N GLY A 35 20.98 12.64 3.19
CA GLY A 35 21.68 11.51 2.59
C GLY A 35 21.86 10.33 3.56
N GLU A 36 22.24 10.61 4.80
CA GLU A 36 22.36 9.58 5.85
C GLU A 36 21.02 8.93 6.20
N ARG A 37 19.94 9.72 6.26
CA ARG A 37 18.61 9.23 6.67
C ARG A 37 17.84 8.53 5.56
N TYR A 38 17.92 9.02 4.32
CA TYR A 38 17.07 8.62 3.21
C TYR A 38 17.84 8.07 2.00
N GLY A 39 19.18 8.15 2.00
CA GLY A 39 20.00 7.71 0.86
C GLY A 39 20.09 6.19 0.67
N ARG A 40 19.50 5.40 1.57
CA ARG A 40 19.45 3.93 1.46
C ARG A 40 18.03 3.41 1.68
N PRO A 41 17.65 2.30 1.02
CA PRO A 41 16.41 1.62 1.34
C PRO A 41 16.27 1.31 2.81
N VAL A 42 15.06 1.55 3.33
CA VAL A 42 14.74 1.21 4.70
C VAL A 42 14.88 -0.31 4.87
N ARG A 43 15.80 -0.71 5.74
CA ARG A 43 15.93 -2.11 6.14
C ARG A 43 14.98 -2.40 7.29
N VAL A 44 14.37 -3.58 7.27
CA VAL A 44 13.56 -4.10 8.38
C VAL A 44 14.47 -4.36 9.57
N SER A 45 14.61 -3.38 10.45
CA SER A 45 15.26 -3.61 11.75
C SER A 45 14.21 -4.15 12.71
N SER A 46 14.49 -5.27 13.37
CA SER A 46 13.58 -5.91 14.32
C SER A 46 13.14 -4.97 15.45
N GLN A 47 13.96 -3.97 15.83
CA GLN A 47 13.56 -2.95 16.79
C GLN A 47 14.38 -1.66 16.64
N PRO A 48 13.82 -0.57 16.08
CA PRO A 48 14.53 0.70 16.01
C PRO A 48 14.63 1.37 17.38
N SER A 49 15.79 1.96 17.69
CA SER A 49 15.94 2.84 18.86
C SER A 49 15.08 4.10 18.70
N HIS A 50 14.50 4.58 19.81
CA HIS A 50 13.67 5.79 19.89
C HIS A 50 12.64 5.97 18.75
N PRO A 51 11.74 4.99 18.52
CA PRO A 51 10.85 4.97 17.35
C PRO A 51 9.93 6.18 17.24
N ILE A 52 9.42 6.69 18.37
CA ILE A 52 8.49 7.84 18.39
C ILE A 52 9.22 9.13 18.04
N ALA A 53 10.41 9.36 18.59
CA ALA A 53 11.20 10.54 18.30
C ALA A 53 11.64 10.56 16.83
N ARG A 54 12.08 9.42 16.31
CA ARG A 54 12.42 9.26 14.89
C ARG A 54 11.21 9.48 13.99
N LEU A 55 10.05 8.91 14.31
CA LEU A 55 8.82 9.11 13.54
C LEU A 55 8.40 10.57 13.53
N THR A 56 8.54 11.27 14.66
CA THR A 56 8.25 12.71 14.76
C THR A 56 9.18 13.52 13.86
N ARG A 57 10.48 13.22 13.87
CA ARG A 57 11.48 13.86 12.99
C ARG A 57 11.18 13.62 11.52
N VAL A 58 10.97 12.37 11.13
CA VAL A 58 10.64 12.00 9.74
C VAL A 58 9.33 12.65 9.30
N GLY A 59 8.34 12.77 10.18
CA GLY A 59 7.12 13.52 9.90
C GLY A 59 7.36 15.02 9.66
N ALA A 60 8.28 15.63 10.41
CA ALA A 60 8.67 17.02 10.17
C ALA A 60 9.37 17.19 8.82
N ASP A 61 10.34 16.32 8.51
CA ASP A 61 11.03 16.32 7.20
C ASP A 61 10.02 16.12 6.05
N ALA A 62 9.08 15.18 6.20
CA ALA A 62 8.05 14.91 5.21
C ALA A 62 7.15 16.14 4.96
N ARG A 63 6.81 16.89 6.01
CA ARG A 63 6.03 18.12 5.89
C ARG A 63 6.82 19.22 5.17
N GLU A 64 8.07 19.42 5.54
CA GLU A 64 8.98 20.36 4.88
C GLU A 64 9.13 20.04 3.39
N LEU A 65 9.36 18.77 3.04
CA LEU A 65 9.42 18.31 1.66
C LEU A 65 8.13 18.60 0.88
N LEU A 66 6.96 18.34 1.47
CA LEU A 66 5.67 18.62 0.84
C LEU A 66 5.41 20.12 0.67
N GLU A 67 5.83 20.95 1.63
CA GLU A 67 5.76 22.41 1.55
C GLU A 67 6.67 22.94 0.42
N GLN A 68 7.90 22.43 0.32
CA GLN A 68 8.87 22.77 -0.73
C GLN A 68 8.33 22.43 -2.13
N VAL A 69 7.81 21.21 -2.29
CA VAL A 69 7.21 20.76 -3.55
C VAL A 69 6.02 21.64 -3.93
N ARG A 70 5.15 21.97 -2.97
CA ARG A 70 4.00 22.84 -3.22
C ARG A 70 4.42 24.25 -3.65
N ALA A 71 5.47 24.80 -3.04
CA ALA A 71 5.96 26.14 -3.34
C ALA A 71 6.62 26.21 -4.73
N ARG A 72 7.38 25.18 -5.12
CA ARG A 72 8.13 25.15 -6.39
C ARG A 72 7.34 24.59 -7.58
N SER A 73 6.23 23.90 -7.33
CA SER A 73 5.40 23.29 -8.38
C SER A 73 3.90 23.64 -8.24
N PRO A 74 3.53 24.94 -8.22
CA PRO A 74 2.13 25.33 -8.11
C PRO A 74 1.34 24.87 -9.35
N GLY A 75 0.22 24.17 -9.13
CA GLY A 75 -0.70 23.75 -10.20
C GLY A 75 -0.19 22.64 -11.13
N ARG A 76 0.96 22.02 -10.82
CA ARG A 76 1.48 20.87 -11.56
C ARG A 76 1.09 19.55 -10.90
N ASP A 77 0.99 18.50 -11.70
CA ASP A 77 1.03 17.14 -11.19
C ASP A 77 2.42 16.90 -10.56
N THR A 78 2.43 16.68 -9.25
CA THR A 78 3.64 16.50 -8.46
C THR A 78 4.17 15.06 -8.48
N GLY A 79 3.50 14.13 -9.16
CA GLY A 79 3.92 12.74 -9.28
C GLY A 79 3.30 11.80 -8.26
N ARG A 80 3.41 10.50 -8.54
CA ARG A 80 2.78 9.42 -7.75
C ARG A 80 3.46 9.25 -6.38
N ARG A 81 4.80 9.44 -6.35
CA ARG A 81 5.65 9.76 -5.18
C ARG A 81 4.96 10.64 -4.16
N VAL A 82 4.81 11.88 -4.61
CA VAL A 82 4.37 12.98 -3.75
C VAL A 82 2.96 12.73 -3.25
N GLU A 83 2.07 12.23 -4.11
CA GLU A 83 0.70 11.94 -3.71
C GLU A 83 0.62 10.79 -2.69
N ALA A 84 1.42 9.74 -2.88
CA ALA A 84 1.52 8.67 -1.89
C ALA A 84 1.97 9.21 -0.52
N LEU A 85 2.99 10.09 -0.49
CA LEU A 85 3.45 10.70 0.75
C LEU A 85 2.36 11.56 1.40
N ARG A 86 1.60 12.36 0.62
CA ARG A 86 0.47 13.15 1.17
C ARG A 86 -0.57 12.26 1.87
N GLN A 87 -0.99 11.18 1.21
CA GLN A 87 -1.98 10.27 1.78
C GLN A 87 -1.45 9.55 3.02
N ILE A 88 -0.19 9.09 3.00
CA ILE A 88 0.48 8.50 4.17
C ILE A 88 0.54 9.52 5.32
N MET A 89 0.88 10.78 5.05
CA MET A 89 0.93 11.83 6.06
C MET A 89 -0.42 12.04 6.74
N VAL A 90 -1.52 12.07 5.97
CA VAL A 90 -2.89 12.16 6.51
C VAL A 90 -3.23 10.96 7.42
N GLN A 91 -2.85 9.75 7.01
CA GLN A 91 -3.10 8.53 7.78
C GLN A 91 -2.24 8.40 9.04
N GLN A 92 -1.04 8.99 9.06
CA GLN A 92 -0.04 8.76 10.10
C GLN A 92 0.11 9.92 11.09
N PHE A 93 -0.25 11.15 10.70
CA PHE A 93 -0.05 12.36 11.50
C PHE A 93 -1.32 13.20 11.61
N LEU A 94 -1.33 14.09 12.60
CA LEU A 94 -2.31 15.16 12.74
C LEU A 94 -1.63 16.43 13.25
N VAL A 95 -2.28 17.56 13.05
CA VAL A 95 -1.89 18.83 13.66
C VAL A 95 -2.69 18.98 14.97
N ASP A 96 -1.98 19.12 16.09
CA ASP A 96 -2.63 19.30 17.39
C ASP A 96 -3.27 20.69 17.53
N ALA A 97 -4.05 20.90 18.60
CA ALA A 97 -4.70 22.19 18.85
C ALA A 97 -3.71 23.38 19.01
N ARG A 98 -2.41 23.11 19.17
CA ARG A 98 -1.34 24.12 19.23
C ARG A 98 -0.64 24.31 17.89
N GLY A 99 -1.19 23.75 16.80
CA GLY A 99 -0.60 23.86 15.47
C GLY A 99 0.61 22.96 15.23
N ARG A 100 0.92 22.02 16.12
CA ARG A 100 2.12 21.17 15.99
C ARG A 100 1.78 19.84 15.34
N LEU A 101 2.57 19.47 14.32
CA LEU A 101 2.49 18.16 13.71
C LEU A 101 2.96 17.09 14.72
N ARG A 102 2.14 16.07 14.95
CA ARG A 102 2.50 14.90 15.77
C ARG A 102 1.99 13.60 15.14
N PRO A 103 2.65 12.46 15.40
CA PRO A 103 2.10 11.18 15.02
C PRO A 103 0.73 10.94 15.65
N ARG A 104 -0.17 10.31 14.90
CA ARG A 104 -1.44 9.80 15.44
C ARG A 104 -1.18 8.73 16.48
N ALA A 105 -1.91 8.77 17.58
CA ALA A 105 -2.02 7.74 18.59
C ALA A 105 -3.32 6.93 18.37
N PRO A 106 -3.47 5.74 18.99
CA PRO A 106 -4.68 4.94 18.83
C PRO A 106 -5.99 5.70 19.12
N ARG A 107 -5.96 6.60 20.11
CA ARG A 107 -7.11 7.46 20.49
C ARG A 107 -7.54 8.46 19.41
N ASP A 108 -6.68 8.78 18.45
CA ASP A 108 -6.97 9.75 17.39
C ASP A 108 -7.68 9.09 16.18
N GLY A 109 -7.93 7.78 16.25
CA GLY A 109 -8.36 6.97 15.11
C GLY A 109 -7.20 6.67 14.16
N LEU A 110 -7.01 5.38 13.84
CA LEU A 110 -6.08 4.93 12.80
C LEU A 110 -6.84 4.52 11.56
N ALA A 111 -6.22 4.71 10.38
CA ALA A 111 -6.81 4.27 9.11
C ALA A 111 -7.21 2.79 9.18
N PRO A 112 -8.45 2.42 8.84
CA PRO A 112 -8.88 1.03 8.85
C PRO A 112 -8.08 0.22 7.83
N PRO A 113 -7.84 -1.09 8.06
CA PRO A 113 -6.99 -1.91 7.18
C PRO A 113 -7.37 -1.87 5.69
N LYS A 114 -8.66 -1.66 5.38
CA LYS A 114 -9.18 -1.60 4.01
C LYS A 114 -8.69 -0.40 3.18
N VAL A 115 -8.27 0.69 3.84
CA VAL A 115 -7.77 1.91 3.18
C VAL A 115 -6.36 2.27 3.62
N ARG A 116 -5.80 1.50 4.56
CA ARG A 116 -4.47 1.72 5.09
C ARG A 116 -3.44 1.47 4.00
N ILE A 117 -2.56 2.44 3.81
CA ILE A 117 -1.43 2.32 2.89
C ILE A 117 -0.31 1.57 3.60
N GLU A 118 0.13 0.47 3.01
CA GLU A 118 1.20 -0.37 3.55
C GLU A 118 2.54 -0.18 2.81
N SER A 119 2.51 0.49 1.65
CA SER A 119 3.69 0.73 0.81
C SER A 119 3.54 2.03 0.01
N PRO A 120 4.57 2.89 -0.07
CA PRO A 120 4.58 4.04 -1.00
C PRO A 120 4.72 3.58 -2.46
N TYR A 121 5.17 2.32 -2.64
CA TYR A 121 5.13 1.40 -3.78
C TYR A 121 3.80 1.33 -4.52
N GLU A 122 2.82 0.89 -3.73
CA GLU A 122 1.65 0.12 -4.14
C GLU A 122 0.50 0.53 -3.21
N LEU A 123 -0.12 1.67 -3.53
CA LEU A 123 -1.18 2.28 -2.71
C LEU A 123 -2.44 1.42 -2.58
N GLU A 124 -2.62 0.45 -3.48
CA GLU A 124 -3.75 -0.49 -3.51
C GLU A 124 -3.46 -1.82 -2.82
N ALA A 125 -2.19 -2.12 -2.49
CA ALA A 125 -1.85 -3.29 -1.71
C ALA A 125 -2.50 -3.21 -0.32
N ARG A 126 -3.12 -4.31 0.12
CA ARG A 126 -3.80 -4.37 1.41
C ARG A 126 -3.16 -5.40 2.31
N TRP A 127 -3.13 -5.13 3.60
CA TRP A 127 -2.85 -6.16 4.59
C TRP A 127 -4.04 -7.11 4.69
N VAL A 128 -3.78 -8.40 4.52
CA VAL A 128 -4.80 -9.45 4.50
C VAL A 128 -4.42 -10.54 5.49
N ARG A 129 -5.43 -11.08 6.18
CA ARG A 129 -5.33 -12.31 6.96
C ARG A 129 -6.44 -13.27 6.57
N ARG A 130 -6.09 -14.45 6.08
CA ARG A 130 -7.00 -15.58 5.88
C ARG A 130 -6.50 -16.79 6.68
N GLY A 131 -7.28 -17.21 7.68
CA GLY A 131 -6.82 -18.20 8.65
C GLY A 131 -5.53 -17.76 9.35
N ASN A 132 -4.50 -18.62 9.30
CA ASN A 132 -3.17 -18.32 9.83
C ASN A 132 -2.25 -17.58 8.85
N THR A 133 -2.63 -17.49 7.57
CA THR A 133 -1.81 -16.84 6.54
C THR A 133 -2.01 -15.33 6.56
N ARG A 134 -0.90 -14.59 6.55
CA ARG A 134 -0.87 -13.12 6.55
C ARG A 134 0.03 -12.64 5.42
N TRP A 135 -0.45 -11.67 4.65
CA TRP A 135 0.34 -11.06 3.59
C TRP A 135 -0.10 -9.61 3.36
N THR A 136 0.72 -8.85 2.65
CA THR A 136 0.37 -7.52 2.14
C THR A 136 0.42 -7.59 0.62
N GLY A 137 -0.68 -7.25 -0.06
CA GLY A 137 -0.73 -7.29 -1.51
C GLY A 137 -2.14 -7.46 -2.05
N TYR A 138 -2.20 -8.15 -3.18
CA TYR A 138 -3.40 -8.43 -3.96
C TYR A 138 -3.89 -9.85 -3.70
N LEU A 139 -5.11 -10.14 -4.10
CA LEU A 139 -5.67 -11.49 -4.09
C LEU A 139 -5.81 -11.98 -5.53
N ALA A 140 -5.31 -13.18 -5.80
CA ALA A 140 -5.58 -13.88 -7.04
C ALA A 140 -6.83 -14.75 -6.85
N HIS A 141 -7.83 -14.56 -7.70
CA HIS A 141 -8.95 -15.48 -7.85
C HIS A 141 -8.65 -16.41 -9.02
N VAL A 142 -8.71 -17.70 -8.76
CA VAL A 142 -8.51 -18.77 -9.75
C VAL A 142 -9.83 -19.50 -9.92
N THR A 143 -10.27 -19.66 -11.16
CA THR A 143 -11.40 -20.52 -11.51
C THR A 143 -10.88 -21.70 -12.30
N GLU A 144 -11.35 -22.90 -11.97
CA GLU A 144 -11.01 -24.14 -12.66
C GLU A 144 -12.27 -24.87 -13.12
N THR A 145 -12.11 -25.77 -14.09
CA THR A 145 -13.11 -26.81 -14.34
C THR A 145 -13.05 -27.82 -13.20
N CYS A 146 -14.21 -28.32 -12.73
CA CYS A 146 -14.29 -29.54 -11.92
C CYS A 146 -15.15 -30.56 -12.69
N ASP A 147 -14.51 -31.66 -13.13
CA ASP A 147 -15.14 -32.84 -13.74
C ASP A 147 -14.62 -34.07 -12.99
N GLU A 148 -15.52 -34.98 -12.60
CA GLU A 148 -15.19 -36.23 -11.90
C GLU A 148 -14.33 -37.18 -12.76
N SER A 149 -14.40 -37.03 -14.08
CA SER A 149 -13.79 -37.95 -15.06
C SER A 149 -12.63 -37.37 -15.86
N GLY A 150 -12.29 -36.08 -15.65
CA GLY A 150 -11.37 -35.31 -16.48
C GLY A 150 -10.27 -34.57 -15.72
N THR A 151 -9.31 -34.01 -16.46
CA THR A 151 -8.28 -33.12 -15.89
C THR A 151 -8.88 -31.75 -15.57
N ASN A 152 -8.70 -31.27 -14.35
CA ASN A 152 -9.05 -29.88 -13.99
C ASN A 152 -8.15 -28.90 -14.75
N VAL A 153 -8.76 -27.93 -15.43
CA VAL A 153 -8.07 -26.88 -16.18
C VAL A 153 -8.42 -25.53 -15.59
N ILE A 154 -7.41 -24.71 -15.32
CA ILE A 154 -7.60 -23.32 -14.89
C ILE A 154 -8.18 -22.52 -16.08
N THR A 155 -9.38 -21.98 -15.90
CA THR A 155 -10.11 -21.24 -16.95
C THR A 155 -9.92 -19.74 -16.81
N ASP A 156 -9.74 -19.21 -15.60
CA ASP A 156 -9.53 -17.79 -15.34
C ASP A 156 -8.58 -17.59 -14.15
N VAL A 157 -7.68 -16.62 -14.26
CA VAL A 157 -6.88 -16.09 -13.16
C VAL A 157 -7.01 -14.58 -13.18
N ALA A 158 -7.41 -13.99 -12.05
CA ALA A 158 -7.51 -12.55 -11.92
C ALA A 158 -6.91 -12.07 -10.60
N THR A 159 -5.95 -11.16 -10.70
CA THR A 159 -5.35 -10.47 -9.56
C THR A 159 -6.06 -9.16 -9.33
N MET A 160 -6.58 -8.95 -8.12
CA MET A 160 -7.34 -7.76 -7.76
C MET A 160 -7.01 -7.28 -6.34
N VAL A 161 -7.39 -6.04 -6.05
CA VAL A 161 -7.36 -5.50 -4.68
C VAL A 161 -8.13 -6.45 -3.78
N SER A 162 -7.54 -6.79 -2.64
CA SER A 162 -8.12 -7.76 -1.71
C SER A 162 -9.52 -7.32 -1.28
N ALA A 163 -10.52 -8.12 -1.65
CA ALA A 163 -11.93 -7.93 -1.34
C ALA A 163 -12.54 -9.26 -0.88
N ALA A 164 -13.77 -9.21 -0.35
CA ALA A 164 -14.51 -10.43 -0.05
C ALA A 164 -14.89 -11.16 -1.35
N ASP A 165 -14.95 -12.50 -1.31
CA ASP A 165 -15.19 -13.32 -2.51
C ASP A 165 -16.53 -12.96 -3.19
N SER A 166 -17.56 -12.61 -2.42
CA SER A 166 -18.85 -12.12 -2.92
C SER A 166 -18.75 -10.83 -3.75
N GLN A 167 -17.75 -9.99 -3.48
CA GLN A 167 -17.52 -8.76 -4.23
C GLN A 167 -16.71 -9.00 -5.51
N ALA A 168 -15.87 -10.04 -5.53
CA ALA A 168 -15.08 -10.43 -6.70
C ALA A 168 -15.90 -11.23 -7.72
N LEU A 169 -16.87 -12.02 -7.25
CA LEU A 169 -17.61 -13.00 -8.04
C LEU A 169 -18.31 -12.42 -9.29
N PRO A 170 -18.99 -11.26 -9.24
CA PRO A 170 -19.66 -10.71 -10.43
C PRO A 170 -18.69 -10.42 -11.57
N GLY A 171 -17.50 -9.89 -11.26
CA GLY A 171 -16.47 -9.61 -12.26
C GLY A 171 -15.88 -10.88 -12.87
N ILE A 172 -15.71 -11.94 -12.07
CA ILE A 172 -15.28 -13.26 -12.55
C ILE A 172 -16.33 -13.85 -13.50
N HIS A 173 -17.62 -13.80 -13.12
CA HIS A 173 -18.72 -14.30 -13.96
C HIS A 173 -18.80 -13.55 -15.30
N ALA A 174 -18.66 -12.22 -15.28
CA ALA A 174 -18.67 -11.43 -16.51
C ALA A 174 -17.53 -11.83 -17.47
N ARG A 175 -16.31 -12.06 -16.94
CA ARG A 175 -15.18 -12.52 -17.76
C ARG A 175 -15.37 -13.93 -18.32
N LEU A 176 -15.87 -14.85 -17.50
CA LEU A 176 -16.17 -16.22 -17.92
C LEU A 176 -17.28 -16.25 -18.97
N GLN A 177 -18.33 -15.45 -18.80
CA GLN A 177 -19.39 -15.30 -19.80
C GLN A 177 -18.85 -14.78 -21.13
N HIS A 178 -18.03 -13.73 -21.10
CA HIS A 178 -17.41 -13.18 -22.30
C HIS A 178 -16.57 -14.23 -23.05
N ARG A 179 -15.88 -15.10 -22.32
CA ARG A 179 -15.06 -16.19 -22.87
C ARG A 179 -15.85 -17.47 -23.18
N ARG A 180 -17.15 -17.50 -22.91
CA ARG A 180 -18.05 -18.67 -23.05
C ARG A 180 -17.62 -19.88 -22.20
N LEU A 181 -17.15 -19.61 -20.97
CA LEU A 181 -16.64 -20.57 -20.00
C LEU A 181 -17.43 -20.53 -18.68
N LEU A 182 -18.74 -20.26 -18.73
CA LEU A 182 -19.56 -20.22 -17.52
C LEU A 182 -19.64 -21.61 -16.87
N PRO A 183 -19.45 -21.72 -15.54
CA PRO A 183 -19.62 -22.99 -14.84
C PRO A 183 -21.08 -23.46 -14.85
N SER A 184 -21.30 -24.77 -14.82
CA SER A 184 -22.62 -25.35 -14.53
C SER A 184 -23.06 -25.13 -13.08
N SER A 185 -22.10 -24.99 -12.15
CA SER A 185 -22.33 -24.54 -10.77
C SER A 185 -21.12 -23.78 -10.23
N THR A 186 -21.33 -22.81 -9.34
CA THR A 186 -20.25 -21.99 -8.77
C THR A 186 -20.24 -22.12 -7.25
N ARG A 187 -19.09 -22.48 -6.67
CA ARG A 187 -18.83 -22.36 -5.22
C ARG A 187 -17.70 -21.36 -4.98
N PRO A 188 -17.86 -20.35 -4.12
CA PRO A 188 -16.77 -19.42 -3.80
C PRO A 188 -15.66 -20.14 -3.03
N ALA A 189 -14.44 -20.13 -3.58
CA ALA A 189 -13.28 -20.80 -3.00
C ALA A 189 -12.73 -19.98 -1.82
N GLY A 190 -12.95 -20.45 -0.59
CA GLY A 190 -12.51 -19.76 0.62
C GLY A 190 -12.45 -20.60 1.90
N TRP A 191 -12.58 -21.93 1.83
CA TRP A 191 -12.46 -22.81 2.99
C TRP A 191 -11.20 -23.69 2.88
N PRO A 192 -10.44 -23.87 3.97
CA PRO A 192 -9.34 -24.82 4.01
C PRO A 192 -9.93 -26.23 4.16
N SER A 193 -10.48 -26.75 3.07
CA SER A 193 -10.65 -28.18 2.91
C SER A 193 -10.37 -28.51 1.45
N TRP A 194 -9.25 -29.21 1.23
CA TRP A 194 -9.10 -30.11 0.09
C TRP A 194 -10.11 -31.26 0.23
N THR A 195 -11.39 -30.92 0.28
CA THR A 195 -12.45 -31.89 0.09
C THR A 195 -12.65 -31.96 -1.41
N ARG A 196 -12.12 -33.06 -1.96
CA ARG A 196 -12.52 -33.66 -3.24
C ARG A 196 -13.95 -33.22 -3.60
N CYS A 197 -14.13 -32.68 -4.81
CA CYS A 197 -15.44 -32.70 -5.45
C CYS A 197 -15.96 -34.14 -5.25
N GLY A 198 -17.07 -34.27 -4.51
CA GLY A 198 -17.68 -35.57 -4.20
C GLY A 198 -18.24 -36.21 -5.44
#